data_AF-A0A062GGM0-F1
#
_entry.id   AF-A0A062GGM0-F1
#
_cell.length_a   1.000
_cell.length_b   1.000
_cell.length_c   1.000
_cell.angle_alpha   90.00
_cell.angle_beta   90.00
_cell.angle_gamma   90.00
#
_symmetry.space_group_name_H-M   'P 1'
#
loop_
_entity.id
_entity.type
_entity.pdbx_description
1 polymer ?
#
loop_
_entity_poly.entity_id
_entity_poly.type
_entity_poly.pdbx_seq_one_letter_code
_entity_poly.pdbx_strand_id
1 'polypeptide(L)'
;MAQEGRAPKWFGKLDGRGVPMNALYATTFIAAFCFLTTFIGEKQVFNWLLNMSGMCGFIVWLGIAISHYRFRKGYIAQGYKLEDLAYRAKFFPFAPWFAFILCSIIILGQNYQAILGGKIDWLGLLSTYISLPLFLIIWLGYKWKNKTKLISYDQMNVKPEQD
;
A
#
# COMPACT_ATOMS: atom_id res chain seq x y z
N MET A 1 12.48 5.30 2.48
CA MET A 1 12.32 3.96 3.11
C MET A 1 13.58 3.40 3.80
N ALA A 2 14.64 2.99 3.08
CA ALA A 2 15.81 2.38 3.75
C ALA A 2 16.65 3.38 4.57
N GLN A 3 16.78 4.62 4.09
CA GLN A 3 17.45 5.70 4.81
C GLN A 3 16.70 6.11 6.09
N GLU A 4 15.36 6.13 6.03
CA GLU A 4 14.47 6.43 7.17
C GLU A 4 14.28 5.24 8.13
N GLY A 5 15.05 4.15 7.97
CA GLY A 5 14.94 2.95 8.82
C GLY A 5 13.64 2.15 8.65
N ARG A 6 12.80 2.49 7.67
CA ARG A 6 11.54 1.79 7.36
C ARG A 6 11.77 0.50 6.56
N ALA A 7 12.90 0.38 5.88
CA ALA A 7 13.35 -0.84 5.23
C ALA A 7 14.73 -1.24 5.75
N PRO A 8 15.11 -2.53 5.64
CA PRO A 8 16.44 -3.00 6.02
C PRO A 8 17.57 -2.14 5.40
N LYS A 9 18.59 -1.81 6.22
CA LYS A 9 19.66 -0.86 5.85
C LYS A 9 20.49 -1.28 4.63
N TRP A 10 20.63 -2.59 4.40
CA TRP A 10 21.33 -3.14 3.23
C TRP A 10 20.77 -2.69 1.87
N PHE A 11 19.48 -2.32 1.76
CA PHE A 11 18.88 -1.79 0.52
C PHE A 11 19.25 -0.33 0.26
N GLY A 12 19.70 0.38 1.29
CA GLY A 12 20.18 1.76 1.18
C GLY A 12 21.66 1.88 0.83
N LYS A 13 22.38 0.76 0.70
CA LYS A 13 23.81 0.79 0.35
C LYS A 13 23.97 1.18 -1.12
N LEU A 14 24.63 2.32 -1.35
CA LEU A 14 24.93 2.84 -2.68
C LEU A 14 26.31 2.36 -3.13
N ASP A 15 26.45 2.07 -4.42
CA ASP A 15 27.75 1.88 -5.08
C ASP A 15 28.43 3.24 -5.36
N GLY A 16 29.68 3.25 -5.83
CA GLY A 16 30.46 4.46 -6.15
C GLY A 16 29.82 5.39 -7.19
N ARG A 17 28.80 4.91 -7.92
CA ARG A 17 27.99 5.69 -8.86
C ARG A 17 26.69 6.24 -8.26
N GLY A 18 26.47 6.08 -6.95
CA GLY A 18 25.23 6.50 -6.27
C GLY A 18 24.03 5.57 -6.51
N VAL A 19 24.24 4.37 -7.04
CA VAL A 19 23.15 3.43 -7.38
C VAL A 19 22.95 2.40 -6.25
N PRO A 20 21.72 2.18 -5.76
CA PRO A 20 21.41 1.17 -4.75
C PRO A 20 21.37 -0.24 -5.37
N MET A 21 22.56 -0.82 -5.61
CA MET A 21 22.70 -2.08 -6.36
C MET A 21 21.94 -3.25 -5.71
N ASN A 22 21.91 -3.32 -4.38
CA ASN A 22 21.17 -4.38 -3.67
C ASN A 22 19.66 -4.34 -3.93
N ALA A 23 19.09 -3.13 -4.05
CA ALA A 23 17.68 -2.97 -4.39
C ALA A 23 17.42 -3.35 -5.86
N LEU A 24 18.36 -3.01 -6.75
CA LEU A 24 18.29 -3.38 -8.16
C LEU A 24 18.31 -4.91 -8.36
N TYR A 25 19.25 -5.62 -7.72
CA TYR A 25 19.29 -7.08 -7.80
C TYR A 25 18.01 -7.73 -7.30
N ALA A 26 17.41 -7.21 -6.22
CA ALA A 26 16.17 -7.74 -5.69
C ALA A 26 15.00 -7.55 -6.67
N THR A 27 14.85 -6.37 -7.30
CA THR A 27 13.78 -6.14 -8.28
C THR A 27 14.02 -6.92 -9.57
N THR A 28 15.26 -7.03 -10.04
CA THR A 28 15.61 -7.86 -11.20
C THR A 28 15.34 -9.34 -10.95
N PHE A 29 15.63 -9.85 -9.74
CA PHE A 29 15.32 -11.24 -9.39
C PHE A 29 13.82 -11.53 -9.44
N ILE A 30 12.99 -10.62 -8.91
CA ILE A 30 11.52 -10.74 -9.00
C ILE A 30 11.05 -10.69 -10.45
N ALA A 31 11.62 -9.79 -11.27
CA ALA A 31 11.31 -9.70 -12.69
C ALA A 31 11.70 -10.97 -13.46
N ALA A 32 12.86 -11.57 -13.15
CA ALA A 32 13.28 -12.85 -13.72
C ALA A 32 12.36 -14.00 -13.29
N PHE A 33 11.88 -13.99 -12.05
CA PHE A 33 10.86 -14.94 -11.58
C PHE A 33 9.55 -14.82 -12.38
N CYS A 34 9.18 -13.60 -12.76
CA CYS A 34 8.04 -13.37 -13.63
C CYS A 34 8.22 -14.07 -15.00
N PHE A 35 9.44 -14.14 -15.54
CA PHE A 35 9.70 -14.85 -16.79
C PHE A 35 9.49 -16.37 -16.70
N LEU A 36 9.75 -16.98 -15.54
CA LEU A 36 9.49 -18.42 -15.31
C LEU A 36 8.00 -18.76 -15.39
N THR A 37 7.11 -17.79 -15.20
CA THR A 37 5.67 -18.02 -15.25
C THR A 37 5.14 -18.22 -16.68
N THR A 38 5.92 -17.86 -17.72
CA THR A 38 5.57 -18.10 -19.13
C THR A 38 5.33 -19.60 -19.43
N PHE A 39 5.97 -20.51 -18.68
CA PHE A 39 5.74 -21.96 -18.81
C PHE A 39 4.36 -22.44 -18.32
N ILE A 40 3.62 -21.62 -17.56
CA ILE A 40 2.36 -21.97 -16.90
C ILE A 40 1.14 -21.48 -17.71
N GLY A 41 1.35 -20.62 -18.72
CA GLY A 41 0.33 -20.09 -19.61
C GLY A 41 0.20 -18.57 -19.52
N GLU A 42 0.56 -17.88 -20.60
CA GLU A 42 0.71 -16.42 -20.66
C GLU A 42 -0.54 -15.66 -20.19
N LYS A 43 -1.73 -16.10 -20.63
CA LYS A 43 -2.99 -15.41 -20.31
C LYS A 43 -3.34 -15.48 -18.82
N GLN A 44 -3.06 -16.61 -18.16
CA GLN A 44 -3.39 -16.78 -16.75
C GLN A 44 -2.49 -15.90 -15.88
N VAL A 45 -1.18 -15.95 -16.14
CA VAL A 45 -0.18 -15.11 -15.46
C VAL A 45 -0.46 -13.63 -15.63
N PHE A 46 -0.75 -13.20 -16.86
CA PHE A 46 -1.05 -11.80 -17.13
C PHE A 46 -2.24 -11.31 -16.29
N ASN A 47 -3.32 -12.10 -16.21
CA ASN A 47 -4.45 -11.79 -15.35
C ASN A 47 -4.08 -11.77 -13.86
N TRP A 48 -3.21 -12.67 -13.39
CA TRP A 48 -2.73 -12.67 -12.02
C TRP A 48 -1.93 -11.41 -11.70
N LEU A 49 -0.99 -11.02 -12.55
CA LEU A 49 -0.18 -9.82 -12.38
C LEU A 49 -1.04 -8.55 -12.44
N LEU A 50 -2.02 -8.49 -13.35
CA LEU A 50 -2.96 -7.38 -13.43
C LEU A 50 -3.78 -7.26 -12.15
N ASN A 51 -4.37 -8.36 -11.66
CA ASN A 51 -5.15 -8.37 -10.42
C ASN A 51 -4.27 -8.00 -9.22
N MET A 52 -3.07 -8.55 -9.13
CA MET A 52 -2.12 -8.26 -8.05
C MET A 52 -1.71 -6.78 -8.04
N SER A 53 -1.33 -6.23 -9.20
CA SER A 53 -0.95 -4.82 -9.35
C SER A 53 -2.12 -3.88 -9.01
N GLY A 54 -3.31 -4.17 -9.55
CA GLY A 54 -4.52 -3.39 -9.25
C GLY A 54 -4.86 -3.40 -7.77
N MET A 55 -4.81 -4.58 -7.13
CA MET A 55 -5.08 -4.73 -5.70
C MET A 55 -4.07 -3.97 -4.83
N CYS A 56 -2.78 -4.05 -5.15
CA CYS A 56 -1.74 -3.25 -4.49
C CYS A 56 -2.03 -1.75 -4.62
N GLY A 57 -2.43 -1.28 -5.81
CA GLY A 57 -2.85 0.09 -6.04
C GLY A 57 -3.99 0.53 -5.12
N PHE A 58 -5.07 -0.26 -5.03
CA PHE A 58 -6.20 0.07 -4.16
C PHE A 58 -5.84 0.07 -2.68
N ILE A 59 -4.97 -0.84 -2.23
CA ILE A 59 -4.47 -0.85 -0.85
C ILE A 59 -3.70 0.44 -0.55
N VAL A 60 -2.84 0.90 -1.48
CA VAL A 60 -2.11 2.17 -1.33
C VAL A 60 -3.07 3.34 -1.26
N TRP A 61 -4.09 3.40 -2.13
CA TRP A 61 -5.08 4.47 -2.13
C TRP A 61 -5.91 4.50 -0.83
N LEU A 62 -6.29 3.34 -0.30
CA LEU A 62 -6.92 3.24 1.02
C LEU A 62 -5.99 3.79 2.12
N GLY A 63 -4.72 3.42 2.10
CA GLY A 63 -3.71 3.93 3.03
C GLY A 63 -3.57 5.46 2.97
N ILE A 64 -3.55 6.03 1.76
CA ILE A 64 -3.49 7.48 1.54
C ILE A 64 -4.76 8.15 2.07
N ALA A 65 -5.95 7.62 1.77
CA ALA A 65 -7.22 8.17 2.22
C ALA A 65 -7.32 8.20 3.76
N ILE A 66 -6.93 7.10 4.42
CA ILE A 66 -6.89 7.02 5.89
C ILE A 66 -5.88 8.00 6.47
N SER A 67 -4.67 8.08 5.88
CA SER A 67 -3.62 8.97 6.35
C SER A 67 -4.04 10.44 6.23
N HIS A 68 -4.64 10.82 5.11
CA HIS A 68 -5.15 12.17 4.88
C HIS A 68 -6.30 12.52 5.84
N TYR A 69 -7.21 11.58 6.09
CA TYR A 69 -8.29 11.78 7.06
C TYR A 69 -7.76 11.96 8.48
N ARG A 70 -6.83 11.10 8.92
CA ARG A 70 -6.23 11.16 10.26
C ARG A 70 -5.37 12.39 10.45
N PHE A 71 -4.59 12.78 9.45
CA PHE A 71 -3.77 14.00 9.47
C PHE A 71 -4.64 15.22 9.75
N ARG A 72 -5.73 15.39 9.00
CA ARG A 72 -6.62 16.56 9.18
C ARG A 72 -7.30 16.56 10.55
N LYS A 73 -7.75 15.39 11.03
CA LYS A 73 -8.31 15.24 12.39
C LYS A 73 -7.28 15.58 13.47
N GLY A 74 -6.04 15.10 13.33
CA GLY A 74 -4.93 15.41 14.25
C GLY A 74 -4.54 16.89 14.23
N TYR A 75 -4.48 17.49 13.05
CA TYR A 75 -4.16 18.91 12.87
C TYR A 75 -5.17 19.83 13.57
N ILE A 76 -6.47 19.56 13.41
CA ILE A 76 -7.53 20.31 14.09
C ILE A 76 -7.53 20.03 15.60
N ALA A 77 -7.34 18.77 16.01
CA ALA A 77 -7.31 18.39 17.43
C ALA A 77 -6.18 19.09 18.21
N GLN A 78 -5.06 19.38 17.55
CA GLN A 78 -3.94 20.13 18.13
C GLN A 78 -4.12 21.66 18.09
N GLY A 79 -5.29 22.16 17.65
CA GLY A 79 -5.62 23.58 17.66
C GLY A 79 -5.13 24.38 16.47
N TYR A 80 -4.56 23.75 15.43
CA TYR A 80 -4.12 24.45 14.22
C TYR A 80 -5.30 24.77 13.30
N LYS A 81 -5.18 25.89 12.57
CA LYS A 81 -6.21 26.31 11.61
C LYS A 81 -5.89 25.76 10.24
N LEU A 82 -6.90 25.22 9.56
CA LEU A 82 -6.77 24.70 8.19
C LEU A 82 -6.30 25.73 7.16
N GLU A 83 -6.34 27.02 7.51
CA GLU A 83 -5.85 28.14 6.72
C GLU A 83 -4.31 28.22 6.69
N ASP A 84 -3.65 27.66 7.71
CA ASP A 84 -2.20 27.63 7.83
C ASP A 84 -1.56 26.54 6.94
N LEU A 85 -2.38 25.71 6.29
CA LEU A 85 -1.92 24.66 5.37
C LEU A 85 -1.68 25.21 3.96
N ALA A 86 -0.52 24.90 3.38
CA ALA A 86 -0.18 25.25 2.00
C ALA A 86 -1.17 24.70 0.96
N TYR A 87 -1.88 23.62 1.29
CA TYR A 87 -2.93 23.04 0.46
C TYR A 87 -4.19 22.74 1.25
N ARG A 88 -5.31 23.31 0.80
CA ARG A 88 -6.64 23.09 1.37
C ARG A 88 -7.47 22.20 0.45
N ALA A 89 -7.72 20.97 0.87
CA ALA A 89 -8.62 20.06 0.16
C ALA A 89 -10.06 20.61 0.15
N LYS A 90 -10.51 21.10 -1.02
CA LYS A 90 -11.84 21.72 -1.21
C LYS A 90 -13.01 20.76 -0.94
N PHE A 91 -12.82 19.47 -1.19
CA PHE A 91 -13.86 18.43 -1.08
C PHE A 91 -13.73 17.56 0.18
N PHE A 92 -12.98 17.98 1.20
CA PHE A 92 -12.95 17.24 2.46
C PHE A 92 -14.22 17.49 3.28
N PRO A 93 -14.86 16.48 3.89
CA PRO A 93 -14.43 15.07 4.06
C PRO A 93 -14.93 14.10 2.99
N PHE A 94 -15.68 14.59 2.00
CA PHE A 94 -16.31 13.73 1.00
C PHE A 94 -15.29 12.97 0.15
N ALA A 95 -14.24 13.63 -0.34
CA ALA A 95 -13.26 13.00 -1.23
C ALA A 95 -12.53 11.79 -0.58
N PRO A 96 -12.00 11.88 0.67
CA PRO A 96 -11.43 10.71 1.35
C PRO A 96 -12.44 9.58 1.59
N TRP A 97 -13.68 9.89 1.98
CA TRP A 97 -14.71 8.87 2.19
C TRP A 97 -15.13 8.20 0.89
N PHE A 98 -15.29 8.98 -0.18
CA PHE A 98 -15.59 8.47 -1.51
C PHE A 98 -14.48 7.54 -2.01
N ALA A 99 -13.21 7.95 -1.91
CA ALA A 99 -12.08 7.11 -2.27
C ALA A 99 -12.03 5.82 -1.44
N PHE A 100 -12.30 5.91 -0.13
CA PHE A 100 -12.32 4.75 0.76
C PHE A 100 -13.42 3.75 0.38
N ILE A 101 -14.66 4.23 0.19
CA ILE A 101 -15.80 3.40 -0.19
C ILE A 101 -15.56 2.77 -1.56
N LEU A 102 -15.13 3.56 -2.54
CA LEU A 102 -14.89 3.09 -3.91
C LEU A 102 -13.80 2.01 -3.96
N CYS A 103 -12.66 2.24 -3.30
CA CYS A 103 -11.58 1.24 -3.25
C CYS A 103 -12.03 -0.04 -2.53
N SER A 104 -12.81 0.09 -1.44
CA SER A 104 -13.35 -1.07 -0.72
C SER A 104 -14.31 -1.89 -1.58
N ILE A 105 -15.22 -1.21 -2.32
CA ILE A 105 -16.15 -1.88 -3.24
C ILE A 105 -15.38 -2.58 -4.36
N ILE A 106 -14.34 -1.96 -4.93
CA ILE A 106 -13.57 -2.59 -6.02
C ILE A 106 -12.80 -3.82 -5.51
N ILE A 107 -12.17 -3.73 -4.33
CA ILE A 107 -11.46 -4.88 -3.73
C ILE A 107 -12.43 -6.05 -3.47
N LEU A 108 -13.63 -5.78 -2.95
CA LEU A 108 -14.65 -6.81 -2.70
C LEU A 108 -15.28 -7.32 -4.01
N GLY A 109 -15.47 -6.44 -4.99
CA GLY A 109 -16.12 -6.73 -6.27
C GLY A 109 -15.24 -7.51 -7.25
N GLN A 110 -13.90 -7.41 -7.13
CA GLN A 110 -12.96 -8.08 -8.03
C GLN A 110 -13.13 -9.61 -8.10
N ASN A 111 -13.73 -10.25 -7.09
CA ASN A 111 -13.93 -11.70 -7.09
C ASN A 111 -15.34 -12.13 -6.65
N TYR A 112 -16.33 -11.28 -6.93
CA TYR A 112 -17.74 -11.58 -6.69
C TYR A 112 -18.18 -12.91 -7.33
N GLN A 113 -17.64 -13.27 -8.50
CA GLN A 113 -18.00 -14.50 -9.21
C GLN A 113 -17.50 -15.78 -8.51
N ALA A 114 -16.34 -15.76 -7.85
CA ALA A 114 -15.86 -16.94 -7.13
C ALA A 114 -16.67 -17.26 -5.86
N ILE A 115 -17.43 -16.29 -5.35
CA ILE A 115 -18.29 -16.45 -4.18
C ILE A 115 -19.71 -16.88 -4.59
N LEU A 116 -20.21 -16.42 -5.74
CA LEU A 116 -21.59 -16.67 -6.17
C LEU A 116 -21.77 -17.78 -7.20
N GLY A 117 -20.70 -18.26 -7.81
CA GLY A 117 -20.74 -19.31 -8.85
C GLY A 117 -21.02 -20.74 -8.36
N GLY A 118 -21.32 -20.96 -7.07
CA GLY A 118 -21.67 -22.28 -6.51
C GLY A 118 -20.51 -23.30 -6.43
N LYS A 119 -19.38 -23.06 -7.11
CA LYS A 119 -18.11 -23.78 -6.93
C LYS A 119 -17.02 -22.78 -6.56
N ILE A 120 -16.44 -22.96 -5.38
CA ILE A 120 -15.32 -22.12 -4.90
C ILE A 120 -14.09 -22.46 -5.74
N ASP A 121 -13.79 -21.62 -6.73
CA ASP A 121 -12.51 -21.70 -7.45
C ASP A 121 -11.40 -21.17 -6.54
N TRP A 122 -10.79 -22.09 -5.79
CA TRP A 122 -9.69 -21.79 -4.88
C TRP A 122 -8.49 -21.18 -5.61
N LEU A 123 -8.24 -21.57 -6.86
CA LEU A 123 -7.15 -21.05 -7.67
C LEU A 123 -7.44 -19.60 -8.08
N GLY A 124 -8.63 -19.30 -8.59
CA GLY A 124 -9.07 -17.93 -8.89
C GLY A 124 -9.11 -17.02 -7.67
N LEU A 125 -9.53 -17.53 -6.50
CA LEU A 125 -9.52 -16.79 -5.23
C LEU A 125 -8.10 -16.46 -4.78
N LEU A 126 -7.21 -17.44 -4.76
CA LEU A 126 -5.83 -17.22 -4.35
C LEU A 126 -5.17 -16.20 -5.29
N SER A 127 -5.37 -16.35 -6.59
CA SER A 127 -4.75 -15.50 -7.60
C SER A 127 -5.14 -14.04 -7.51
N THR A 128 -6.42 -13.76 -7.25
CA THR A 128 -6.91 -12.38 -7.13
C THR A 128 -6.58 -11.81 -5.75
N TYR A 129 -6.72 -12.59 -4.68
CA TYR A 129 -6.62 -12.07 -3.31
C TYR A 129 -5.28 -12.24 -2.62
N ILE A 130 -4.28 -12.90 -3.19
CA ILE A 130 -2.97 -13.13 -2.57
C ILE A 130 -2.28 -11.84 -2.08
N SER A 131 -2.57 -10.71 -2.71
CA SER A 131 -2.02 -9.40 -2.34
C SER A 131 -2.50 -8.92 -0.97
N LEU A 132 -3.72 -9.25 -0.56
CA LEU A 132 -4.27 -8.88 0.76
C LEU A 132 -3.54 -9.56 1.93
N PRO A 133 -3.44 -10.90 2.01
CA PRO A 133 -2.69 -11.55 3.07
C PRO A 133 -1.20 -11.23 2.98
N LEU A 134 -0.61 -11.08 1.78
CA LEU A 134 0.78 -10.64 1.63
C LEU A 134 1.00 -9.26 2.25
N PHE A 135 0.13 -8.30 1.95
CA PHE A 135 0.16 -6.97 2.56
C PHE A 135 0.00 -7.04 4.08
N LEU A 136 -0.96 -7.83 4.58
CA LEU A 136 -1.18 -7.99 6.02
C LEU A 136 0.03 -8.62 6.71
N ILE A 137 0.68 -9.62 6.12
CA ILE A 137 1.89 -10.25 6.65
C ILE A 137 3.04 -9.24 6.71
N ILE A 138 3.27 -8.48 5.64
CA ILE A 138 4.32 -7.46 5.61
C ILE A 138 4.03 -6.36 6.63
N TRP A 139 2.78 -5.90 6.70
CA TRP A 139 2.36 -4.84 7.62
C TRP A 139 2.42 -5.28 9.08
N LEU A 140 1.91 -6.47 9.42
CA LEU A 140 1.98 -7.04 10.77
C LEU A 140 3.41 -7.39 11.15
N GLY A 141 4.21 -7.95 10.24
CA GLY A 141 5.62 -8.22 10.46
C GLY A 141 6.41 -6.94 10.74
N TYR A 142 6.15 -5.87 9.98
CA TYR A 142 6.73 -4.55 10.26
C TYR A 142 6.26 -4.00 11.61
N LYS A 143 4.96 -4.13 11.91
CA LYS A 143 4.35 -3.64 13.16
C LYS A 143 4.90 -4.38 14.39
N TRP A 144 5.07 -5.69 14.33
CA TRP A 144 5.66 -6.50 15.40
C TRP A 144 7.14 -6.19 15.58
N LYS A 145 7.91 -6.13 14.49
CA LYS A 145 9.36 -5.84 14.55
C LYS A 145 9.64 -4.44 15.11
N ASN A 146 8.87 -3.43 14.69
CA ASN A 146 9.09 -2.04 15.09
C ASN A 146 8.19 -1.59 16.26
N LYS A 147 7.36 -2.50 16.81
CA LYS A 147 6.40 -2.25 17.89
C LYS A 147 5.60 -0.95 17.70
N THR A 148 5.20 -0.66 16.46
CA THR A 148 4.56 0.62 16.14
C THR A 148 3.16 0.69 16.75
N LYS A 149 2.92 1.74 17.54
CA LYS A 149 1.60 2.04 18.11
C LYS A 149 0.87 3.04 17.22
N LEU A 150 -0.45 2.93 17.20
CA LEU A 150 -1.30 3.87 16.48
C LEU A 150 -1.31 5.18 17.29
N ILE A 151 -0.66 6.21 16.74
CA ILE A 151 -0.44 7.49 17.45
C ILE A 151 -1.78 8.21 17.63
N SER A 152 -2.06 8.67 18.86
CA SER A 152 -3.24 9.50 19.16
C SER A 152 -3.20 10.80 18.35
N TYR A 153 -4.36 11.41 18.11
CA TYR A 153 -4.46 12.67 17.38
C TYR A 153 -3.60 13.78 18.02
N ASP A 154 -3.49 13.79 19.35
CA ASP A 154 -2.76 14.82 20.11
C ASP A 154 -1.23 14.67 20.06
N GLN A 155 -0.74 13.46 19.75
CA GLN A 155 0.70 13.14 19.71
C GLN A 155 1.24 13.03 18.28
N MET A 156 0.41 13.28 17.27
CA MET A 156 0.79 13.18 15.87
C MET A 156 1.73 14.33 15.50
N ASN A 157 2.90 14.06 14.94
CA ASN A 157 3.74 15.14 14.41
C ASN A 157 3.11 15.68 13.12
N VAL A 158 2.50 16.86 13.22
CA VAL A 158 1.83 17.54 12.10
C VAL A 158 2.54 18.83 11.68
N LYS A 159 3.70 19.13 12.30
CA LYS A 159 4.51 20.29 11.93
C LYS A 159 5.26 19.99 10.63
N PRO A 160 5.42 20.97 9.72
CA PRO A 160 6.34 20.82 8.61
C PRO A 160 7.74 20.60 9.16
N GLU A 161 8.44 19.59 8.64
CA GLU A 161 9.85 19.35 8.94
C GLU A 161 10.61 20.58 8.42
N GLN A 162 11.21 21.34 9.33
CA GLN A 162 12.08 22.45 8.95
C GLN A 162 13.39 21.82 8.50
N ASP A 163 13.56 21.67 7.19
CA ASP A 163 14.84 21.30 6.56
C ASP A 163 15.94 22.33 6.89
#